data_AF-N1RYI0-F1
#
_entry.id   AF-N1RYI0-F1
#
_cell.length_a   1.000
_cell.length_b   1.000
_cell.length_c   1.000
_cell.angle_alpha   90.00
_cell.angle_beta   90.00
_cell.angle_gamma   90.00
#
_symmetry.space_group_name_H-M   'P 1'
#
loop_
_entity.id
_entity.type
_entity.pdbx_description
1 polymer ?
#
loop_
_entity_poly.entity_id
_entity_poly.type
_entity_poly.pdbx_seq_one_letter_code
_entity_poly.pdbx_strand_id
1 'polypeptide(L)'
;MIPLLESPEVDHATSTNTPFIADVYSSAIAVQANLAIHFSALLLLSYKPRLVKLSSIPHRLASRSWHAQKLAKLALWNNFSDQWDPVVVATVVRIARDMTYPSQQEALLSCFQRIGDATKIPLQSEIADLQQFWSSSRHSSAPTNTHP
;
A
#
# COMPACT_ATOMS: atom_id res chain seq x y z
N MET A 1 7.53 -5.99 -16.14
CA MET A 1 8.67 -5.06 -16.26
C MET A 1 9.45 -5.10 -14.95
N ILE A 2 10.76 -5.31 -15.00
CA ILE A 2 11.59 -5.54 -13.80
C ILE A 2 12.03 -4.18 -13.21
N PRO A 3 11.96 -3.94 -11.90
CA PRO A 3 12.46 -2.71 -11.27
C PRO A 3 13.97 -2.52 -11.49
N LEU A 4 14.43 -1.26 -11.52
CA LEU A 4 15.86 -0.92 -11.62
C LEU A 4 16.62 -1.29 -10.35
N LEU A 5 15.92 -1.22 -9.21
CA LEU A 5 16.42 -1.65 -7.91
C LEU A 5 15.31 -2.46 -7.26
N GLU A 6 15.49 -3.79 -7.22
CA GLU A 6 14.75 -4.66 -6.30
C GLU A 6 15.67 -4.94 -5.13
N SER A 7 15.31 -4.45 -3.94
CA SER A 7 16.06 -4.84 -2.76
C SER A 7 15.88 -6.34 -2.54
N PRO A 8 16.94 -7.11 -2.23
CA PRO A 8 16.83 -8.54 -2.00
C PRO A 8 15.79 -8.81 -0.91
N GLU A 9 15.01 -9.88 -1.10
CA GLU A 9 13.95 -10.33 -0.20
C GLU A 9 14.61 -10.94 1.04
N VAL A 10 15.21 -10.11 1.89
CA VAL A 10 15.91 -10.55 3.10
C VAL A 10 14.92 -10.54 4.27
N ASP A 11 14.76 -11.72 4.87
CA ASP A 11 14.18 -11.91 6.21
C ASP A 11 14.79 -10.88 7.19
N HIS A 12 13.92 -10.21 7.96
CA HIS A 12 14.25 -9.27 9.03
C HIS A 12 15.71 -9.29 9.55
N ALA A 13 16.61 -8.47 8.98
CA ALA A 13 17.86 -8.06 9.63
C ALA A 13 18.67 -7.06 8.78
N THR A 14 18.19 -5.84 8.58
CA THR A 14 19.11 -4.69 8.55
C THR A 14 18.37 -3.42 8.95
N SER A 15 18.86 -2.81 10.02
CA SER A 15 18.39 -1.60 10.66
C SER A 15 18.35 -0.40 9.70
N THR A 16 17.30 -0.30 8.91
CA THR A 16 16.88 0.95 8.28
C THR A 16 15.46 1.20 8.74
N ASN A 17 15.25 2.36 9.39
CA ASN A 17 13.98 2.76 9.99
C ASN A 17 12.94 3.15 8.90
N THR A 18 13.00 2.52 7.73
CA THR A 18 12.20 2.87 6.56
C THR A 18 10.92 2.04 6.54
N PRO A 19 9.73 2.66 6.47
CA PRO A 19 8.43 1.98 6.58
C PRO A 19 8.14 1.01 5.44
N PHE A 20 8.83 1.20 4.31
CA PHE A 20 8.75 0.36 3.13
C PHE A 20 10.14 0.18 2.51
N ILE A 21 10.50 -1.05 2.14
CA ILE A 21 11.72 -1.35 1.37
C ILE A 21 11.59 -0.74 -0.04
N ALA A 22 12.66 -0.12 -0.54
CA ALA A 22 12.68 0.58 -1.82
C ALA A 22 12.52 -0.34 -3.04
N ASP A 23 11.57 0.02 -3.92
CA ASP A 23 11.40 -0.54 -5.27
C ASP A 23 11.34 0.65 -6.26
N VAL A 24 12.42 0.88 -7.02
CA VAL A 24 12.55 2.04 -7.93
C VAL A 24 12.46 1.58 -9.39
N TYR A 25 11.71 2.33 -10.19
CA TYR A 25 11.50 2.03 -11.61
C TYR A 25 12.11 3.10 -12.52
N SER A 26 12.40 2.71 -13.77
CA SER A 26 13.04 3.59 -14.77
C SER A 26 12.10 4.60 -15.42
N SER A 27 10.78 4.43 -15.32
CA SER A 27 9.79 5.30 -15.97
C SER A 27 8.44 5.28 -15.28
N ALA A 28 7.63 6.32 -15.50
CA ALA A 28 6.25 6.41 -15.02
C ALA A 28 5.36 5.27 -15.57
N ILE A 29 5.54 4.92 -16.85
CA ILE A 29 4.83 3.80 -17.50
C ILE A 29 5.10 2.47 -16.77
N ALA A 30 6.32 2.27 -16.29
CA ALA A 30 6.67 1.10 -15.49
C ALA A 30 5.87 1.02 -14.19
N VAL A 31 5.78 2.16 -13.49
CA VAL A 31 5.05 2.30 -12.24
C VAL A 31 3.57 2.04 -12.48
N GLN A 32 2.98 2.66 -13.51
CA GLN A 32 1.57 2.47 -13.87
C GLN A 32 1.26 1.02 -14.25
N ALA A 33 2.10 0.37 -15.05
CA ALA A 33 1.90 -1.03 -15.43
C ALA A 33 1.94 -1.97 -14.21
N ASN A 34 2.91 -1.77 -13.30
CA ASN A 34 2.99 -2.56 -12.08
C ASN A 34 1.83 -2.26 -11.13
N LEU A 35 1.43 -1.00 -11.01
CA LEU A 35 0.27 -0.60 -10.23
C LEU A 35 -1.00 -1.30 -10.74
N ALA A 36 -1.24 -1.31 -12.04
CA ALA A 36 -2.38 -1.98 -12.66
C ALA A 36 -2.39 -3.49 -12.38
N ILE A 37 -1.23 -4.16 -12.48
CA ILE A 37 -1.09 -5.59 -12.17
C ILE A 37 -1.42 -5.86 -10.70
N HIS A 38 -0.78 -5.15 -9.77
CA HIS A 38 -0.96 -5.39 -8.34
C HIS A 38 -2.37 -5.00 -7.87
N PHE A 39 -2.94 -3.92 -8.41
CA PHE A 39 -4.30 -3.50 -8.07
C PHE A 39 -5.35 -4.48 -8.60
N SER A 40 -5.18 -4.97 -9.83
CA SER A 40 -6.06 -6.03 -10.38
C SER A 40 -6.01 -7.29 -9.53
N ALA A 41 -4.80 -7.74 -9.15
CA ALA A 41 -4.65 -8.89 -8.26
C ALA A 41 -5.31 -8.65 -6.89
N LEU A 42 -5.16 -7.46 -6.31
CA LEU A 42 -5.83 -7.09 -5.05
C LEU A 42 -7.35 -7.18 -5.16
N LEU A 43 -7.94 -6.68 -6.26
CA LEU A 43 -9.37 -6.78 -6.52
C LEU A 43 -9.81 -8.24 -6.67
N LEU A 44 -9.12 -9.02 -7.51
CA LEU A 44 -9.43 -10.45 -7.71
C LEU A 44 -9.36 -11.24 -6.40
N LEU A 45 -8.39 -10.96 -5.54
CA LEU A 45 -8.26 -11.60 -4.23
C LEU A 45 -9.31 -11.11 -3.23
N SER A 46 -9.80 -9.88 -3.37
CA SER A 46 -10.86 -9.33 -2.51
C SER A 46 -12.24 -9.89 -2.84
N TYR A 47 -12.47 -10.27 -4.10
CA TYR A 47 -13.73 -10.84 -4.61
C TYR A 47 -13.58 -12.30 -5.04
N LYS A 48 -12.60 -13.01 -4.47
CA LYS A 48 -12.26 -14.38 -4.85
C LYS A 48 -13.48 -15.32 -4.74
N PRO A 49 -13.88 -16.02 -5.82
CA PRO A 49 -14.94 -17.00 -5.75
C PRO A 49 -14.58 -18.16 -4.82
N ARG A 50 -15.54 -18.61 -4.00
CA ARG A 50 -15.34 -19.60 -2.92
C ARG A 50 -14.71 -20.92 -3.38
N LEU A 51 -14.86 -21.27 -4.66
CA LEU A 51 -14.40 -22.53 -5.23
C LEU A 51 -12.99 -22.49 -5.84
N VAL A 52 -12.37 -21.31 -5.96
CA VAL A 52 -11.04 -21.17 -6.57
C VAL A 52 -9.95 -21.57 -5.56
N LYS A 53 -9.21 -22.63 -5.86
CA LYS A 53 -8.02 -23.03 -5.09
C LYS A 53 -6.78 -22.37 -5.72
N LEU A 54 -6.05 -21.57 -4.95
CA LEU A 54 -4.83 -20.89 -5.39
C LEU A 54 -3.56 -21.65 -4.93
N SER A 55 -3.68 -22.94 -4.59
CA SER A 55 -2.59 -23.74 -4.00
C SER A 55 -1.40 -23.94 -4.94
N SER A 56 -1.58 -23.73 -6.25
CA SER A 56 -0.50 -23.78 -7.25
C SER A 56 0.23 -22.45 -7.42
N ILE A 57 -0.25 -21.36 -6.80
CA ILE A 57 0.30 -20.02 -6.96
C ILE A 57 1.20 -19.71 -5.75
N PRO A 58 2.38 -19.08 -5.97
CA PRO A 58 3.22 -18.62 -4.86
C PRO A 58 2.43 -17.84 -3.81
N HIS A 59 2.61 -18.16 -2.52
CA HIS A 59 1.83 -17.60 -1.41
C HIS A 59 1.72 -16.07 -1.43
N ARG A 60 2.79 -15.38 -1.84
CA ARG A 60 2.83 -13.92 -1.95
C ARG A 60 1.84 -13.37 -2.97
N LEU A 61 1.73 -14.02 -4.14
CA LEU A 61 0.80 -13.64 -5.21
C LEU A 61 -0.67 -13.94 -4.84
N ALA A 62 -0.90 -14.76 -3.81
CA ALA A 62 -2.21 -14.99 -3.23
C ALA A 62 -2.51 -14.08 -2.01
N SER A 63 -1.56 -13.23 -1.60
CA SER A 63 -1.67 -12.40 -0.40
C SER A 63 -2.10 -10.98 -0.71
N ARG A 64 -3.30 -10.60 -0.27
CA ARG A 64 -3.81 -9.22 -0.39
C ARG A 64 -2.88 -8.20 0.26
N SER A 65 -2.37 -8.48 1.46
CA SER A 65 -1.50 -7.55 2.18
C SER A 65 -0.18 -7.34 1.45
N TRP A 66 0.36 -8.38 0.80
CA TRP A 66 1.55 -8.26 -0.04
C TRP A 66 1.32 -7.32 -1.23
N HIS A 67 0.18 -7.47 -1.93
CA HIS A 67 -0.18 -6.55 -3.03
C HIS A 67 -0.38 -5.11 -2.55
N ALA A 68 -1.06 -4.90 -1.41
CA ALA A 68 -1.21 -3.57 -0.82
C ALA A 68 0.13 -2.94 -0.46
N GLN A 69 1.06 -3.70 0.13
CA GLN A 69 2.41 -3.22 0.44
C GLN A 69 3.23 -2.91 -0.82
N LYS A 70 3.13 -3.73 -1.88
CA LYS A 70 3.77 -3.43 -3.17
C LYS A 70 3.23 -2.15 -3.80
N LEU A 71 1.91 -1.92 -3.73
CA LEU A 71 1.30 -0.67 -4.20
C LEU A 71 1.77 0.55 -3.39
N ALA A 72 1.89 0.43 -2.07
CA ALA A 72 2.44 1.49 -1.24
C ALA A 72 3.90 1.79 -1.61
N LYS A 73 4.74 0.75 -1.76
CA LYS A 73 6.14 0.90 -2.21
C LYS A 73 6.24 1.68 -3.53
N LEU A 74 5.42 1.31 -4.52
CA LEU A 74 5.36 1.98 -5.83
C LEU A 74 5.05 3.47 -5.67
N ALA A 75 4.05 3.82 -4.87
CA ALA A 75 3.63 5.20 -4.65
C ALA A 75 4.67 6.05 -3.90
N LEU A 76 5.36 5.45 -2.91
CA LEU A 76 6.29 6.19 -2.07
C LEU A 76 7.67 6.41 -2.70
N TRP A 77 8.22 5.38 -3.35
CA TRP A 77 9.61 5.37 -3.84
C TRP A 77 9.79 5.89 -5.26
N ASN A 78 8.69 6.15 -5.98
CA ASN A 78 8.72 6.71 -7.32
C ASN A 78 8.10 8.11 -7.30
N ASN A 79 8.68 9.05 -8.04
CA ASN A 79 8.26 10.45 -8.04
C ASN A 79 8.34 11.04 -9.45
N PHE A 80 7.52 10.51 -10.36
CA PHE A 80 7.30 11.09 -11.67
C PHE A 80 6.13 12.07 -11.62
N SER A 81 6.20 13.15 -12.39
CA SER A 81 5.15 14.18 -12.43
C SER A 81 3.82 13.67 -13.01
N ASP A 82 3.90 12.71 -13.91
CA ASP A 82 2.81 12.10 -14.67
C ASP A 82 2.29 10.78 -14.07
N GLN A 83 2.82 10.33 -12.93
CA GLN A 83 2.35 9.07 -12.31
C GLN A 83 1.00 9.18 -11.62
N TRP A 84 0.53 10.39 -11.32
CA TRP A 84 -0.65 10.63 -10.48
C TRP A 84 -1.90 10.89 -11.32
N ASP A 85 -2.52 9.83 -11.81
CA ASP A 85 -3.89 9.89 -12.31
C ASP A 85 -4.91 9.61 -11.18
N PRO A 86 -6.20 9.99 -11.34
CA PRO A 86 -7.21 9.76 -10.31
C PRO A 86 -7.38 8.30 -9.89
N VAL A 87 -7.10 7.33 -10.77
CA VAL A 87 -7.19 5.90 -10.45
C VAL A 87 -6.03 5.47 -9.56
N VAL A 88 -4.81 5.97 -9.83
CA VAL A 88 -3.64 5.78 -8.97
C VAL A 88 -3.91 6.37 -7.59
N VAL A 89 -4.42 7.61 -7.52
CA VAL A 89 -4.72 8.27 -6.25
C VAL A 89 -5.76 7.49 -5.45
N ALA A 90 -6.88 7.08 -6.07
CA ALA A 90 -7.90 6.25 -5.44
C ALA A 90 -7.33 4.90 -4.96
N THR A 91 -6.40 4.31 -5.73
CA THR A 91 -5.71 3.07 -5.36
C THR A 91 -4.90 3.25 -4.07
N VAL A 92 -4.12 4.34 -3.96
CA VAL A 92 -3.32 4.62 -2.76
C VAL A 92 -4.20 4.90 -1.55
N VAL A 93 -5.31 5.62 -1.71
CA VAL A 93 -6.30 5.81 -0.62
C VAL A 93 -6.90 4.47 -0.18
N ARG A 94 -7.25 3.59 -1.13
CA ARG A 94 -7.85 2.29 -0.84
C ARG A 94 -6.90 1.36 -0.09
N ILE A 95 -5.64 1.26 -0.52
CA ILE A 95 -4.65 0.36 0.11
C ILE A 95 -4.12 0.89 1.44
N ALA A 96 -4.25 2.19 1.71
CA ALA A 96 -3.89 2.76 3.01
C ALA A 96 -4.68 2.11 4.17
N ARG A 97 -5.94 1.72 3.93
CA ARG A 97 -6.76 0.98 4.92
C ARG A 97 -6.16 -0.36 5.32
N ASP A 98 -5.32 -0.96 4.47
CA ASP A 98 -4.68 -2.23 4.74
C ASP A 98 -3.35 -2.07 5.52
N MET A 99 -2.94 -0.84 5.87
CA MET A 99 -1.73 -0.56 6.68
C MET A 99 -2.02 -0.56 8.18
N THR A 100 -1.32 -1.43 8.91
CA THR A 100 -1.50 -1.61 10.37
C THR A 100 -0.39 -0.96 11.19
N TYR A 101 0.80 -0.74 10.62
CA TYR A 101 1.95 -0.18 11.32
C TYR A 101 1.95 1.35 11.27
N PRO A 102 2.14 2.07 12.40
CA PRO A 102 2.14 3.54 12.43
C PRO A 102 3.11 4.20 11.44
N SER A 103 4.32 3.65 11.31
CA SER A 103 5.33 4.17 10.37
C SER A 103 4.87 4.10 8.91
N GLN A 104 4.11 3.07 8.53
CA GLN A 104 3.53 2.93 7.19
C GLN A 104 2.39 3.93 6.96
N GLN A 105 1.58 4.18 8.00
CA GLN A 105 0.49 5.15 7.96
C GLN A 105 1.03 6.57 7.78
N GLU A 106 2.03 6.97 8.58
CA GLU A 106 2.69 8.28 8.49
C GLU A 106 3.34 8.53 7.12
N ALA A 107 3.97 7.50 6.56
CA ALA A 107 4.58 7.59 5.25
C ALA A 107 3.53 7.80 4.14
N LEU A 108 2.37 7.15 4.24
CA LEU A 108 1.26 7.38 3.31
C LEU A 108 0.61 8.75 3.50
N LEU A 109 0.49 9.26 4.73
CA LEU A 109 0.03 10.63 4.97
C LEU A 109 0.92 11.67 4.29
N SER A 110 2.24 11.48 4.39
CA SER A 110 3.22 12.32 3.68
C SER A 110 3.11 12.17 2.16
N CYS A 111 2.80 10.96 1.67
CA CYS A 111 2.53 10.72 0.25
C CYS A 111 1.26 11.45 -0.22
N PHE A 112 0.18 11.47 0.56
CA PHE A 112 -1.05 12.17 0.19
C PHE A 112 -0.86 13.69 0.11
N GLN A 113 -0.04 14.27 0.98
CA GLN A 113 0.34 15.69 0.88
C GLN A 113 1.02 15.98 -0.46
N ARG A 114 2.03 15.17 -0.83
CA ARG A 114 2.72 15.28 -2.14
C ARG A 114 1.75 15.15 -3.32
N ILE A 115 0.81 14.21 -3.26
CA ILE A 115 -0.21 14.02 -4.29
C ILE A 115 -1.09 15.26 -4.41
N GLY A 116 -1.59 15.79 -3.28
CA GLY A 116 -2.43 16.98 -3.25
C GLY A 116 -1.71 18.21 -3.82
N ASP A 117 -0.43 18.37 -3.49
CA ASP A 117 0.39 19.47 -4.01
C ASP A 117 0.56 19.40 -5.54
N ALA A 118 0.81 18.19 -6.07
CA ALA A 118 1.06 17.94 -7.48
C ALA A 118 -0.21 17.95 -8.35
N THR A 119 -1.32 17.41 -7.85
CA THR A 119 -2.54 17.17 -8.66
C THR A 119 -3.70 18.12 -8.36
N LYS A 120 -3.66 18.80 -7.20
CA LYS A 120 -4.80 19.56 -6.64
C LYS A 120 -6.05 18.72 -6.38
N ILE A 121 -5.95 17.40 -6.37
CA ILE A 121 -7.03 16.52 -5.93
C ILE A 121 -7.25 16.73 -4.42
N PRO A 122 -8.47 17.08 -3.97
CA PRO A 122 -8.77 17.23 -2.56
C PRO A 122 -8.82 15.84 -1.90
N LEU A 123 -7.93 15.59 -0.93
CA LEU A 123 -7.84 14.31 -0.21
C LEU A 123 -8.13 14.43 1.29
N GLN A 124 -8.58 15.60 1.76
CA GLN A 124 -8.67 15.88 3.19
C GLN A 124 -9.73 15.03 3.90
N SER A 125 -10.87 14.81 3.26
CA SER A 125 -11.92 13.90 3.75
C SER A 125 -11.40 12.47 3.89
N GLU A 126 -10.74 11.98 2.86
CA GLU A 126 -10.20 10.63 2.77
C GLU A 126 -9.10 10.41 3.82
N ILE A 127 -8.24 11.40 4.02
CA ILE A 127 -7.20 11.39 5.05
C ILE A 127 -7.84 11.35 6.45
N ALA A 128 -8.86 12.17 6.71
CA ALA A 128 -9.55 12.20 8.00
C ALA A 128 -10.23 10.85 8.29
N ASP A 129 -10.92 10.28 7.31
CA ASP A 129 -11.56 8.96 7.40
C ASP A 129 -10.52 7.85 7.69
N LEU A 130 -9.36 7.90 7.03
CA LEU A 130 -8.27 6.94 7.26
C LEU A 130 -7.70 7.05 8.67
N GLN A 131 -7.46 8.27 9.16
CA GLN A 131 -6.94 8.51 10.50
C GLN A 131 -7.93 8.04 11.58
N GLN A 132 -9.22 8.28 11.37
CA GLN A 132 -10.28 7.78 12.25
C GLN A 132 -10.30 6.24 12.25
N PHE A 133 -10.29 5.63 11.06
CA PHE A 133 -10.28 4.17 10.90
C PHE A 133 -9.11 3.52 11.65
N TRP A 134 -7.88 3.98 11.44
CA TRP A 134 -6.69 3.45 12.12
C TRP A 134 -6.74 3.65 13.64
N SER A 135 -7.33 4.76 14.10
CA SER A 135 -7.51 5.02 15.52
C SER A 135 -8.50 4.04 16.13
N SER A 136 -9.66 3.80 15.52
CA SER A 136 -10.64 2.81 15.99
C SER A 136 -10.06 1.39 16.03
N SER A 137 -9.27 0.99 15.02
CA SER A 137 -8.63 -0.32 15.01
C SER A 137 -7.67 -0.53 16.18
N ARG A 138 -6.91 0.49 16.58
CA ARG A 138 -5.98 0.40 17.73
C ARG A 138 -6.69 0.19 19.07
N HIS A 139 -7.83 0.84 19.28
CA HIS A 139 -8.60 0.73 20.52
C HIS A 139 -9.32 -0.62 20.64
N SER A 140 -9.73 -1.23 19.51
CA SER A 140 -10.35 -2.57 19.51
C SER A 140 -9.38 -3.69 19.94
N SER A 141 -8.07 -3.47 19.86
CA SER A 141 -7.03 -4.44 20.22
C SER A 141 -6.49 -4.32 21.66
N ALA A 142 -7.01 -3.38 22.46
CA ALA A 142 -6.63 -3.27 23.87
C ALA A 142 -7.30 -4.39 24.70
N PRO A 143 -6.56 -5.20 25.48
CA PRO A 143 -7.16 -6.24 26.30
C PRO A 143 -8.02 -5.59 27.38
N THR A 144 -9.32 -5.91 27.38
CA THR A 144 -10.24 -5.58 28.46
C THR A 144 -9.89 -6.45 29.67
N ASN A 145 -8.82 -6.09 30.39
CA ASN A 145 -8.51 -6.69 31.68
C ASN A 145 -9.42 -6.07 32.73
N THR A 146 -10.66 -6.55 32.76
CA THR A 146 -11.57 -6.43 33.89
C THR A 146 -11.84 -7.84 34.41
N HIS A 147 -11.15 -8.22 35.48
CA HIS A 147 -11.62 -9.27 36.37
C HIS A 147 -11.83 -8.64 37.77
N PRO A 148 -12.89 -9.04 38.49
CA PRO A 148 -13.37 -8.41 39.72
C PRO A 148 -12.47 -8.67 40.94
#